data_AF-A0A821YZD0-F1
#
_entry.id   AF-A0A821YZD0-F1
#
_cell.length_a   1.000
_cell.length_b   1.000
_cell.length_c   1.000
_cell.angle_alpha   90.00
_cell.angle_beta   90.00
_cell.angle_gamma   90.00
#
_symmetry.space_group_name_H-M   'P 1'
#
loop_
_entity.id
_entity.type
_entity.pdbx_description
1 polymer ?
#
loop_
_entity_poly.entity_id
_entity_poly.type
_entity_poly.pdbx_seq_one_letter_code
_entity_poly.pdbx_strand_id
1 'polypeptide(L)'
;MESCFSQTSIVIHEIKNDLLSYENAQDRETELACTNHINNQFQRLLEICDRLDILVNKEPAQRRAQSRQRLNEIKYDIKHYQ
;
A
#
# COMPACT_ATOMS: atom_id res chain seq x y z
N MET A 1 -1.49 -12.37 -8.83
CA MET A 1 -0.28 -11.56 -8.57
C MET A 1 -0.23 -10.30 -9.40
N GLU A 2 -0.40 -10.36 -10.72
CA GLU A 2 -0.42 -9.15 -11.57
C GLU A 2 -1.48 -8.13 -11.15
N SER A 3 -2.66 -8.59 -10.71
CA SER A 3 -3.70 -7.71 -10.17
C SER A 3 -3.25 -6.95 -8.91
N CYS A 4 -2.43 -7.55 -8.04
CA CYS A 4 -1.86 -6.86 -6.90
C CYS A 4 -0.82 -5.82 -7.33
N PHE A 5 0.05 -6.14 -8.28
CA PHE A 5 1.04 -5.19 -8.77
C PHE A 5 0.40 -3.95 -9.42
N SER A 6 -0.69 -4.15 -10.17
CA SER A 6 -1.49 -3.05 -10.72
C SER A 6 -2.13 -2.21 -9.61
N GLN A 7 -2.72 -2.86 -8.60
CA GLN A 7 -3.29 -2.15 -7.43
C GLN A 7 -2.23 -1.38 -6.64
N THR A 8 -1.04 -1.93 -6.41
CA THR A 8 0.04 -1.22 -5.72
C THR A 8 0.50 0.01 -6.52
N SER A 9 0.58 -0.11 -7.84
CA SER A 9 0.94 1.02 -8.71
C SER A 9 -0.10 2.15 -8.66
N ILE A 10 -1.38 1.80 -8.60
CA ILE A 10 -2.48 2.76 -8.44
C ILE A 10 -2.36 3.47 -7.08
N VAL A 11 -2.20 2.72 -5.99
CA VAL A 11 -2.09 3.31 -4.64
C VAL A 11 -0.85 4.22 -4.51
N ILE A 12 0.29 3.84 -5.10
CA ILE A 12 1.49 4.69 -5.15
C ILE A 12 1.22 5.99 -5.91
N HIS A 13 0.46 5.93 -7.01
CA HIS A 13 0.10 7.12 -7.77
C HIS A 13 -0.82 8.05 -6.97
N GLU A 14 -1.79 7.49 -6.25
CA GLU A 14 -2.70 8.26 -5.38
C GLU A 14 -1.93 8.93 -4.24
N ILE A 15 -1.03 8.22 -3.55
CA ILE A 15 -0.20 8.81 -2.48
C ILE A 15 0.66 9.98 -3.00
N LYS A 16 1.24 9.85 -4.21
CA LYS A 16 2.00 10.95 -4.83
C LYS A 16 1.14 12.17 -5.11
N ASN A 17 -0.10 11.95 -5.55
CA ASN A 17 -1.04 13.03 -5.83
C ASN A 17 -1.48 13.71 -4.53
N ASP A 18 -1.74 12.94 -3.48
CA ASP A 18 -2.08 13.46 -2.15
C ASP A 18 -0.92 14.27 -1.54
N LEU A 19 0.33 13.85 -1.74
CA LEU A 19 1.52 14.61 -1.31
C LEU A 19 1.66 15.94 -2.06
N LEU A 20 1.37 15.97 -3.36
CA LEU A 20 1.34 17.22 -4.13
C LEU A 20 0.22 18.15 -3.65
N SER A 21 -0.97 17.62 -3.35
CA SER A 21 -2.07 18.40 -2.77
C SER A 21 -1.75 18.90 -1.37
N TYR A 22 -1.03 18.13 -0.56
CA TYR A 22 -0.52 18.55 0.75
C TYR A 22 0.50 19.70 0.62
N GLU A 23 1.45 19.61 -0.32
CA GLU A 23 2.47 20.65 -0.54
C GLU A 23 1.86 21.98 -1.02
N ASN A 24 0.75 21.91 -1.76
CA ASN A 24 0.03 23.10 -2.26
C ASN A 24 -1.09 23.58 -1.32
N ALA A 25 -1.34 22.90 -0.20
CA ALA A 25 -2.39 23.28 0.74
C ALA A 25 -2.00 24.58 1.46
N GLN A 26 -2.89 25.59 1.40
CA GLN A 26 -2.71 26.86 2.13
C GLN A 26 -3.52 26.92 3.43
N ASP A 27 -4.40 25.94 3.65
CA ASP A 27 -5.32 25.87 4.78
C ASP A 27 -5.22 24.53 5.49
N ARG A 28 -5.32 24.60 6.82
CA ARG A 28 -5.13 23.47 7.74
C ARG A 28 -6.13 22.34 7.52
N GLU A 29 -7.31 22.66 6.99
CA GLU A 29 -8.36 21.70 6.68
C GLU A 29 -7.98 20.81 5.49
N THR A 30 -7.35 21.39 4.47
CA THR A 30 -6.83 20.70 3.29
C THR A 30 -5.64 19.80 3.66
N GLU A 31 -4.73 20.28 4.51
CA GLU A 31 -3.64 19.46 5.07
C GLU A 31 -4.16 18.24 5.84
N LEU A 32 -5.17 18.44 6.69
CA LEU A 32 -5.78 17.37 7.49
C LEU A 32 -6.49 16.34 6.60
N ALA A 33 -7.18 16.80 5.55
CA ALA A 33 -7.85 15.95 4.58
C ALA A 33 -6.84 15.08 3.81
N CYS A 34 -5.75 15.67 3.30
CA CYS A 34 -4.67 14.93 2.65
C CYS A 34 -4.02 13.89 3.58
N THR A 35 -3.74 14.27 4.83
CA THR A 35 -3.14 13.36 5.82
C THR A 35 -4.06 12.17 6.13
N ASN A 36 -5.37 12.42 6.27
CA ASN A 36 -6.35 11.36 6.47
C ASN A 36 -6.49 10.45 5.24
N HIS A 37 -6.40 11.02 4.04
CA HIS A 37 -6.46 10.26 2.81
C HIS A 37 -5.24 9.35 2.64
N ILE A 38 -4.03 9.86 2.91
CA ILE A 38 -2.78 9.07 2.93
C ILE A 38 -2.89 7.91 3.94
N ASN A 39 -3.39 8.17 5.15
CA ASN A 39 -3.61 7.13 6.14
C ASN A 39 -4.62 6.07 5.68
N ASN A 40 -5.71 6.46 5.02
CA ASN A 40 -6.66 5.52 4.43
C ASN A 40 -6.03 4.66 3.32
N GLN A 41 -5.12 5.22 2.53
CA GLN A 41 -4.39 4.47 1.50
C GLN A 41 -3.43 3.44 2.12
N PHE A 42 -2.78 3.79 3.23
CA PHE A 42 -2.00 2.82 4.01
C PHE A 42 -2.87 1.67 4.54
N GLN A 43 -4.07 1.96 5.05
CA GLN A 43 -5.01 0.92 5.48
C GLN A 43 -5.41 0.00 4.32
N ARG A 44 -5.71 0.56 3.13
CA ARG A 44 -5.97 -0.24 1.92
C ARG A 44 -4.80 -1.15 1.54
N LEU A 45 -3.56 -0.65 1.64
CA LEU A 45 -2.35 -1.43 1.40
C LEU A 45 -2.23 -2.62 2.36
N LEU A 46 -2.57 -2.42 3.64
CA LEU A 46 -2.61 -3.50 4.63
C LEU A 46 -3.68 -4.55 4.27
N GLU A 47 -4.88 -4.14 3.88
CA GLU A 47 -5.94 -5.07 3.44
C GLU A 47 -5.53 -5.88 2.20
N ILE A 48 -4.84 -5.26 1.24
CA ILE A 48 -4.27 -5.95 0.07
C ILE A 48 -3.21 -6.96 0.51
N CYS A 49 -2.38 -6.61 1.50
CA CYS A 49 -1.37 -7.52 2.06
C CYS A 49 -2.00 -8.72 2.78
N ASP A 50 -3.09 -8.53 3.53
CA ASP A 50 -3.84 -9.63 4.15
C ASP A 50 -4.43 -10.58 3.11
N ARG A 51 -5.00 -10.03 2.03
CA ARG A 51 -5.47 -10.83 0.89
C ARG A 51 -4.34 -11.59 0.19
N LEU A 52 -3.18 -10.95 0.03
CA LEU A 52 -1.98 -11.59 -0.50
C LEU A 52 -1.51 -12.74 0.41
N ASP A 53 -1.55 -12.60 1.72
CA ASP A 53 -1.16 -13.67 2.66
C ASP A 53 -2.00 -14.94 2.45
N ILE A 54 -3.32 -14.77 2.28
CA ILE A 54 -4.24 -15.87 1.96
C ILE A 54 -3.88 -16.50 0.60
N LEU A 55 -3.57 -15.69 -0.41
CA LEU A 55 -3.22 -16.19 -1.75
C LEU A 55 -1.86 -16.90 -1.79
N VAL A 56 -0.87 -16.41 -1.05
CA VAL A 56 0.45 -17.04 -0.90
C VAL A 56 0.32 -18.44 -0.29
N ASN A 57 -0.58 -18.62 0.68
CA ASN A 57 -0.86 -19.93 1.25
C ASN A 57 -1.51 -20.91 0.26
N LYS A 58 -2.13 -20.42 -0.82
CA LYS A 58 -2.72 -21.24 -1.89
C LYS A 58 -1.75 -21.56 -3.03
N GLU A 59 -0.57 -20.96 -3.06
CA GLU A 59 0.43 -21.26 -4.09
C GLU A 59 1.19 -22.58 -3.87
N PRO A 60 1.69 -23.21 -4.95
CA PRO A 60 2.56 -24.38 -4.87
C PRO A 60 3.86 -24.06 -4.13
N ALA A 61 4.39 -25.04 -3.39
CA ALA A 61 5.51 -24.86 -2.46
C ALA A 61 6.76 -24.21 -3.10
N GLN A 62 7.03 -24.47 -4.38
CA GLN A 62 8.14 -23.86 -5.13
C GLN A 62 8.05 -22.35 -5.28
N ARG A 63 6.84 -21.77 -5.35
CA ARG A 63 6.63 -20.31 -5.48
C ARG A 63 6.27 -19.64 -4.15
N ARG A 64 5.65 -20.40 -3.24
CA ARG A 64 5.21 -19.93 -1.92
C ARG A 64 6.30 -19.22 -1.12
N ALA A 65 7.54 -19.73 -1.14
CA ALA A 65 8.66 -19.11 -0.41
C ALA A 65 9.01 -17.72 -0.96
N GLN A 66 9.11 -17.59 -2.29
CA GLN A 66 9.42 -16.31 -2.94
C GLN A 66 8.28 -15.30 -2.74
N SER A 67 7.03 -15.73 -2.87
CA SER A 67 5.86 -14.87 -2.71
C SER A 67 5.69 -14.40 -1.26
N ARG A 68 6.03 -15.25 -0.28
CA ARG A 68 6.04 -14.89 1.15
C ARG A 68 7.16 -13.89 1.48
N GLN A 69 8.34 -14.03 0.87
CA GLN A 69 9.42 -13.06 1.03
C GLN A 69 8.99 -11.68 0.52
N ARG A 70 8.45 -11.59 -0.70
CA ARG A 70 7.94 -10.33 -1.26
C ARG A 70 6.84 -9.69 -0.42
N LEU A 71 5.94 -10.51 0.13
CA LEU A 71 4.90 -10.00 1.03
C LEU A 71 5.48 -9.42 2.32
N ASN A 72 6.51 -10.07 2.88
CA ASN A 72 7.18 -9.57 4.08
C ASN A 72 7.93 -8.26 3.81
N GLU A 73 8.56 -8.12 2.65
CA GLU A 73 9.19 -6.87 2.22
C GLU A 73 8.16 -5.73 2.15
N ILE A 74 7.02 -5.95 1.49
CA ILE A 74 5.94 -4.95 1.39
C ILE A 74 5.38 -4.60 2.77
N LYS A 75 5.15 -5.59 3.64
CA LYS A 75 4.68 -5.36 5.02
C LYS A 75 5.69 -4.55 5.85
N TYR A 76 6.98 -4.77 5.63
CA TYR A 76 8.04 -4.03 6.30
C TYR A 76 8.09 -2.58 5.83
N ASP A 77 8.04 -2.34 4.51
CA ASP A 77 7.99 -0.99 3.95
C ASP A 77 6.78 -0.21 4.47
N ILE A 78 5.57 -0.79 4.42
CA ILE A 78 4.36 -0.13 4.93
C ILE A 78 4.52 0.29 6.40
N LYS A 79 5.08 -0.59 7.25
CA LYS A 79 5.34 -0.27 8.66
C LYS A 79 6.42 0.78 8.87
N HIS A 80 7.34 0.95 7.93
CA HIS A 80 8.40 1.95 8.01
C HIS A 80 7.93 3.35 7.57
N TYR A 81 6.97 3.42 6.65
CA TYR A 81 6.42 4.67 6.13
C TYR A 81 5.19 5.20 6.89
N GLN A 82 4.62 4.43 7.82
CA GLN A 82 3.56 4.86 8.76
C GLN A 82 4.16 5.53 10.00
#